data_AF-A0A835X377-F1
#
_entry.id   AF-A0A835X377-F1
#
_cell.length_a   1.000
_cell.length_b   1.000
_cell.length_c   1.000
_cell.angle_alpha   90.00
_cell.angle_beta   90.00
_cell.angle_gamma   90.00
#
_symmetry.space_group_name_H-M   'P 1'
#
loop_
_entity.id
_entity.type
_entity.pdbx_description
1 polymer ?
#
loop_
_entity_poly.entity_id
_entity_poly.type
_entity_poly.pdbx_seq_one_letter_code
_entity_poly.pdbx_strand_id
1 'polypeptide(L)' 'MHDTEPETFVLKTEPQKFSDKLAEIGVESKAKEIGTDKIESGDFFSRYFSQAPRM' A
#
# COMPACT_ATOMS: atom_id res chain seq x y z
N MET A 1 -4.30 -17.99 -33.16
CA MET A 1 -3.65 -16.92 -32.40
C MET A 1 -4.55 -16.58 -31.23
N HIS A 2 -4.37 -17.28 -30.10
CA HIS A 2 -4.95 -16.88 -28.84
C HIS A 2 -3.79 -16.42 -27.99
N ASP A 3 -3.41 -15.15 -28.20
CA ASP A 3 -2.48 -14.47 -27.31
C ASP A 3 -3.29 -14.25 -26.02
N THR A 4 -3.09 -15.15 -25.07
CA THR A 4 -3.55 -14.95 -23.69
C THR A 4 -2.63 -13.89 -23.12
N GLU A 5 -3.04 -12.63 -23.29
CA GLU A 5 -2.34 -11.50 -22.68
C GLU A 5 -2.19 -11.79 -21.18
N PRO A 6 -0.97 -11.71 -20.62
CA PRO A 6 -0.77 -11.92 -19.19
C PRO A 6 -1.50 -10.82 -18.42
N GLU A 7 -2.12 -11.24 -17.32
CA GLU A 7 -2.98 -10.45 -16.44
C GLU A 7 -2.52 -9.01 -16.29
N THR A 8 -3.43 -8.09 -16.57
CA THR A 8 -3.24 -6.64 -16.41
C THR A 8 -2.59 -6.38 -15.06
N PHE A 9 -1.37 -5.82 -15.05
CA PHE A 9 -0.68 -5.47 -13.82
C PHE A 9 -1.60 -4.57 -12.98
N VAL A 10 -2.11 -5.09 -11.87
CA VAL A 10 -2.87 -4.27 -10.94
C VAL A 10 -1.87 -3.38 -10.22
N LEU A 11 -1.86 -2.09 -10.58
CA LEU A 11 -1.04 -1.09 -9.91
C LEU A 11 -1.52 -0.96 -8.47
N LYS A 12 -0.77 -1.59 -7.57
CA LYS A 12 -1.00 -1.54 -6.12
C LYS A 12 0.12 -0.77 -5.45
N THR A 13 -0.26 0.13 -4.55
CA THR A 13 0.71 0.79 -3.68
C THR A 13 1.29 -0.22 -2.68
N GLU A 14 2.49 0.01 -2.14
CA GLU A 14 3.11 -0.87 -1.13
C GLU A 14 2.18 -1.16 0.08
N PRO A 15 1.42 -0.18 0.63
CA PRO A 15 0.45 -0.45 1.68
C PRO A 15 -0.67 -1.40 1.26
N GLN A 16 -1.13 -1.34 0.01
CA GLN A 16 -2.16 -2.24 -0.52
C GLN A 16 -1.62 -3.66 -0.67
N LYS A 17 -0.39 -3.82 -1.18
CA LYS A 17 0.27 -5.13 -1.25
C LYS A 17 0.45 -5.76 0.13
N PHE A 18 0.79 -4.95 1.13
CA PHE A 18 0.86 -5.41 2.52
C PHE A 18 -0.50 -5.84 3.06
N SER A 19 -1.56 -5.11 2.70
CA SER A 19 -2.92 -5.45 3.12
C SER A 19 -3.37 -6.80 2.53
N ASP A 20 -3.03 -7.06 1.26
CA ASP A 20 -3.30 -8.35 0.62
C ASP A 20 -2.56 -9.50 1.31
N LYS A 21 -1.27 -9.32 1.64
CA LYS A 21 -0.48 -10.32 2.38
C LYS A 21 -1.04 -10.60 3.77
N LEU A 22 -1.59 -9.59 4.44
CA LEU A 22 -2.25 -9.77 5.74
C LEU A 22 -3.57 -10.55 5.59
N ALA A 23 -4.31 -10.30 4.51
CA ALA A 23 -5.53 -11.03 4.20
C ALA A 23 -5.28 -12.53 3.94
N GLU A 24 -4.13 -12.90 3.36
CA GLU A 24 -3.71 -14.30 3.19
C GLU A 24 -3.59 -15.06 4.53
N ILE A 25 -3.29 -14.36 5.62
CA ILE A 25 -3.16 -14.92 6.99
C ILE A 25 -4.49 -14.77 7.77
N GLY A 26 -5.53 -14.26 7.13
CA GLY A 26 -6.85 -14.02 7.74
C GLY A 26 -6.95 -12.72 8.54
N VAL A 27 -5.99 -11.80 8.37
CA VAL A 27 -6.01 -10.48 9.02
C VAL A 27 -6.56 -9.44 8.06
N GLU A 28 -7.79 -8.96 8.33
CA GLU A 28 -8.35 -7.85 7.59
C GLU A 28 -7.63 -6.55 7.96
N SER A 29 -7.05 -5.90 6.95
CA SER A 29 -6.38 -4.62 7.11
C SER A 29 -6.75 -3.68 5.97
N LYS A 30 -6.82 -2.40 6.27
CA LYS A 30 -7.16 -1.37 5.30
C LYS A 30 -5.97 -0.42 5.17
N ALA A 31 -5.38 -0.39 3.98
CA ALA A 31 -4.39 0.63 3.63
C ALA A 31 -4.98 2.03 3.82
N LYS A 32 -4.33 2.84 4.66
CA LYS A 32 -4.63 4.26 4.83
C LYS A 32 -3.61 5.10 4.06
N GLU A 33 -4.02 6.30 3.66
CA GLU A 33 -3.09 7.26 3.11
C GLU A 33 -2.20 7.82 4.21
N ILE A 34 -0.89 7.88 3.95
CA ILE A 34 0.11 8.40 4.90
C ILE A 34 -0.18 9.87 5.19
N GLY A 35 -0.11 10.26 6.46
CA GLY A 35 -0.36 11.60 6.95
C GLY A 35 -1.83 11.90 7.24
N THR A 36 -2.72 10.90 7.14
CA THR A 36 -4.14 11.05 7.49
C THR A 36 -4.46 10.65 8.92
N ASP A 37 -3.57 9.90 9.59
CA ASP A 37 -3.81 9.45 10.95
C ASP A 37 -3.30 10.46 12.00
N LYS A 38 -4.01 10.57 13.13
CA LYS A 38 -3.65 11.50 14.21
C LYS A 38 -2.31 11.14 14.85
N ILE A 39 -1.98 9.85 14.87
CA ILE A 39 -0.69 9.34 15.37
C ILE A 39 0.47 9.81 14.49
N GLU A 40 0.26 9.91 13.17
CA GLU A 40 1.28 10.34 12.20
C GLU A 40 1.54 11.86 12.28
N SER A 41 0.62 12.62 12.89
CA SER A 41 0.76 14.06 13.10
C SER A 41 1.53 14.45 14.38
N GLY A 42 1.84 13.47 15.24
CA GLY A 42 2.61 13.70 16.47
C GLY A 42 4.12 13.56 16.27
N ASP A 43 4.90 13.90 17.30
CA ASP A 43 6.37 13.78 17.28
C ASP A 43 6.88 12.32 17.31
N PHE A 44 5.97 11.35 17.28
CA PHE A 44 6.28 9.91 17.25
C PHE A 44 6.66 9.41 15.86
N PHE A 45 6.31 10.16 14.81
CA PHE A 45 6.65 9.82 13.44
C PHE A 45 7.78 10.73 12.95
N SER A 46 8.87 10.14 12.49
CA SER A 46 9.94 10.88 11.81
C SER A 46 9.32 11.59 10.60
N ARG A 47 9.43 12.92 10.53
CA ARG A 47 8.99 13.73 9.37
C ARG A 47 9.83 13.49 8.12
N TYR A 48 10.77 12.53 8.16
CA TYR A 48 11.56 12.13 7.02
C TYR A 48 10.72 11.24 6.10
N PHE A 49 9.89 11.89 5.29
CA PHE A 49 9.16 11.23 4.23
C PHE A 49 10.10 11.11 3.03
N SER A 50 10.56 9.89 2.73
CA SER A 50 11.08 9.63 1.39
C SER A 50 9.89 9.72 0.44
N GLN A 51 9.88 10.73 -0.42
CA GLN A 51 8.90 10.84 -1.49
C GLN A 51 9.20 9.74 -2.50
N ALA A 52 8.82 8.49 -2.20
CA ALA A 52 8.79 7.44 -3.20
C ALA A 52 7.76 7.88 -4.25
N PRO A 53 8.15 8.05 -5.53
CA PRO A 53 7.20 8.46 -6.55
C PRO A 53 6.04 7.48 -6.56
N ARG A 54 4.81 8.00 -6.46
CA ARG A 54 3.59 7.24 -6.72
C ARG A 54 3.59 6.93 -8.22
N MET A 55 4.08 5.76 -8.61
CA MET A 55 3.95 5.21 -9.95
C MET A 55 2.85 4.16 -9.95
#